data_AF-A0A9P7D5C4-F1
#
_entry.id   AF-A0A9P7D5C4-F1
#
_cell.length_a   1.000
_cell.length_b   1.000
_cell.length_c   1.000
_cell.angle_alpha   90.00
_cell.angle_beta   90.00
_cell.angle_gamma   90.00
#
_symmetry.space_group_name_H-M   'P 1'
#
loop_
_entity.id
_entity.type
_entity.pdbx_description
1 polymer ?
#
loop_
_entity_poly.entity_id
_entity_poly.type
_entity_poly.pdbx_seq_one_letter_code
_entity_poly.pdbx_strand_id
1 'polypeptide(L)'
;ISQILQVLQVNNLTILTFLEGVLSSCEHEHSAAQEHIIRDAEIMCESLYQHPKTRPHVLSWAMVTVRTQLCNEIKELTHKCHGLRFQATSTTSEQLEGTFMNFISEKVKSVVLGRW
;
A
#
# COMPACT_ATOMS: atom_id res chain seq x y z
N ILE A 1 10.49 -16.13 -24.40
CA ILE A 1 10.27 -14.67 -24.55
C ILE A 1 9.61 -14.32 -25.89
N SER A 2 10.19 -14.66 -27.06
CA SER A 2 9.63 -14.31 -28.38
C SER A 2 8.17 -14.74 -28.61
N GLN A 3 7.79 -15.95 -28.19
CA GLN A 3 6.42 -16.44 -28.36
C GLN A 3 5.42 -15.74 -27.42
N ILE A 4 5.84 -15.42 -26.20
CA ILE A 4 5.00 -14.70 -25.22
C ILE A 4 4.71 -13.28 -25.72
N LEU A 5 5.73 -12.59 -26.27
CA LEU A 5 5.55 -11.25 -26.84
C LEU A 5 4.61 -11.27 -28.05
N GLN A 6 4.69 -12.30 -28.91
CA GLN A 6 3.75 -12.49 -30.01
C GLN A 6 2.32 -12.70 -29.50
N VAL A 7 2.12 -13.54 -28.48
CA VAL A 7 0.80 -13.77 -27.89
C VAL A 7 0.23 -12.48 -27.30
N LEU A 8 1.03 -11.73 -26.54
CA LEU A 8 0.59 -10.43 -25.98
C LEU A 8 0.20 -9.46 -27.10
N GLN A 9 1.02 -9.36 -28.15
CA GLN A 9 0.77 -8.48 -29.27
C GLN A 9 -0.50 -8.85 -30.06
N VAL A 10 -0.73 -10.14 -30.32
CA VAL A 10 -1.94 -10.63 -31.00
C VAL A 10 -3.20 -10.33 -30.19
N ASN A 11 -3.09 -10.28 -28.86
CA ASN A 11 -4.20 -9.97 -27.95
C ASN A 11 -4.30 -8.47 -27.60
N ASN A 12 -3.55 -7.59 -28.27
CA ASN A 12 -3.46 -6.16 -27.95
C ASN A 12 -3.11 -5.87 -26.47
N LEU A 13 -2.36 -6.77 -25.85
CA LEU A 13 -1.86 -6.61 -24.48
C LEU A 13 -0.44 -6.09 -24.50
N THR A 14 -0.16 -5.16 -23.61
CA THR A 14 1.20 -4.77 -23.25
C THR A 14 1.71 -5.67 -22.11
N ILE A 15 3.03 -5.72 -21.93
CA ILE A 15 3.64 -6.37 -20.76
C ILE A 15 3.10 -5.75 -19.47
N LEU A 16 2.93 -4.43 -19.43
CA LEU A 16 2.41 -3.70 -18.27
C LEU A 16 1.00 -4.17 -17.91
N THR A 17 0.08 -4.13 -18.87
CA THR A 17 -1.31 -4.57 -18.67
C THR A 17 -1.42 -6.04 -18.30
N PHE A 18 -0.50 -6.88 -18.78
CA PHE A 18 -0.43 -8.28 -18.39
C PHE A 18 0.03 -8.44 -16.93
N LEU A 19 1.11 -7.75 -16.54
CA LEU A 19 1.60 -7.77 -15.16
C LEU A 19 0.54 -7.21 -14.18
N GLU A 20 -0.15 -6.14 -14.55
CA GLU A 20 -1.26 -5.58 -13.77
C GLU A 20 -2.39 -6.61 -13.60
N GLY A 21 -2.74 -7.35 -14.65
CA GLY A 21 -3.74 -8.42 -14.58
C GLY A 21 -3.33 -9.55 -13.65
N VAL A 22 -2.07 -9.99 -13.72
CA VAL A 22 -1.53 -11.03 -12.81
C VAL A 22 -1.51 -10.53 -11.37
N LEU A 23 -1.06 -9.30 -11.13
CA LEU A 23 -0.98 -8.70 -9.79
C LEU A 23 -2.35 -8.42 -9.16
N SER A 24 -3.37 -8.14 -9.98
CA SER A 24 -4.73 -7.84 -9.50
C SER A 24 -5.62 -9.09 -9.37
N SER A 25 -5.13 -10.26 -9.78
CA SER A 25 -5.90 -11.50 -9.76
C SER A 25 -6.07 -12.06 -8.34
N CYS A 26 -7.28 -12.54 -8.04
CA CYS A 26 -7.59 -13.30 -6.83
C CYS A 26 -7.40 -14.83 -6.99
N GLU A 27 -7.07 -15.30 -8.19
CA GLU A 27 -6.90 -16.73 -8.47
C GLU A 27 -5.61 -17.28 -7.85
N HIS A 28 -5.72 -18.41 -7.16
CA HIS A 28 -4.59 -19.03 -6.45
C HIS A 28 -3.45 -19.44 -7.39
N GLU A 29 -3.77 -19.79 -8.63
CA GLU A 29 -2.81 -20.16 -9.68
C GLU A 29 -1.83 -19.03 -10.02
N HIS A 30 -2.23 -17.78 -9.78
CA HIS A 30 -1.40 -16.61 -10.02
C HIS A 30 -0.48 -16.25 -8.84
N SER A 31 -0.66 -16.86 -7.66
CA SER A 31 0.07 -16.49 -6.43
C SER A 31 1.60 -16.57 -6.57
N ALA A 32 2.10 -17.66 -7.15
CA ALA A 32 3.54 -17.82 -7.38
C ALA A 32 4.09 -16.75 -8.34
N ALA A 33 3.36 -16.47 -9.42
CA ALA A 33 3.75 -15.44 -10.37
C ALA A 33 3.75 -14.04 -9.74
N GLN A 34 2.76 -13.74 -8.88
CA GLN A 34 2.69 -12.50 -8.12
C GLN A 34 3.92 -12.32 -7.22
N GLU A 35 4.28 -13.35 -6.45
CA GLU A 35 5.46 -13.32 -5.58
C GLU A 35 6.75 -13.07 -6.37
N HIS A 36 6.91 -13.75 -7.51
CA HIS A 36 8.05 -13.55 -8.40
C HIS A 36 8.11 -12.12 -8.95
N ILE A 37 6.99 -11.58 -9.44
CA ILE A 37 6.91 -10.21 -9.97
C ILE A 37 7.25 -9.18 -8.89
N ILE A 38 6.71 -9.35 -7.67
CA ILE A 38 6.98 -8.45 -6.55
C ILE A 38 8.47 -8.46 -6.20
N ARG A 39 9.06 -9.65 -6.04
CA ARG A 39 10.48 -9.78 -5.72
C ARG A 39 11.38 -9.18 -6.82
N ASP A 40 11.05 -9.41 -8.08
CA ASP A 40 11.81 -8.84 -9.20
C ASP A 40 11.66 -7.30 -9.24
N ALA A 41 10.48 -6.77 -8.90
CA ALA A 41 10.25 -5.34 -8.79
C ALA A 41 11.08 -4.70 -7.66
N GLU A 42 11.24 -5.37 -6.52
CA GLU A 42 12.11 -4.92 -5.44
C GLU A 42 13.57 -4.83 -5.90
N ILE A 43 14.09 -5.88 -6.55
CA ILE A 43 15.45 -5.91 -7.08
C ILE A 43 15.68 -4.81 -8.12
N MET A 44 14.71 -4.58 -9.01
CA MET A 44 14.79 -3.50 -10.00
C MET A 44 14.79 -2.12 -9.33
N CYS A 45 13.91 -1.90 -8.36
CA CYS A 45 13.86 -0.65 -7.60
C CYS A 45 15.19 -0.39 -6.87
N GLU A 46 15.76 -1.41 -6.24
CA GLU A 46 17.06 -1.32 -5.58
C GLU A 46 18.15 -0.95 -6.59
N SER A 47 18.20 -1.63 -7.74
CA SER A 47 19.18 -1.36 -8.79
C SER A 47 19.07 0.08 -9.31
N LEU A 48 17.84 0.57 -9.53
CA LEU A 48 17.57 1.94 -9.96
C LEU A 48 17.94 2.97 -8.90
N TYR A 49 17.74 2.65 -7.61
CA TYR A 49 18.13 3.50 -6.50
C TYR A 49 19.66 3.57 -6.35
N GLN A 50 20.35 2.44 -6.49
CA GLN A 50 21.81 2.40 -6.38
C GLN A 50 22.48 3.19 -7.51
N HIS A 51 21.88 3.25 -8.70
CA HIS A 51 22.46 3.95 -9.84
C HIS A 51 22.33 5.50 -9.74
N PRO A 52 23.43 6.28 -9.81
CA PRO A 52 23.41 7.72 -9.50
C PRO A 52 22.48 8.58 -10.35
N LYS A 53 22.26 8.24 -11.64
CA LYS A 53 21.42 9.03 -12.54
C LYS A 53 19.92 8.84 -12.28
N THR A 54 19.55 7.67 -11.81
CA THR A 54 18.15 7.26 -11.59
C THR A 54 17.74 7.49 -10.14
N ARG A 55 18.68 7.47 -9.20
CA ARG A 55 18.45 7.71 -7.77
C ARG A 55 17.56 8.92 -7.44
N PRO A 56 17.79 10.13 -8.01
CA PRO A 56 16.93 11.28 -7.68
C PRO A 56 15.48 11.09 -8.10
N HIS A 57 15.25 10.41 -9.24
CA HIS A 57 13.92 10.12 -9.76
C HIS A 57 13.20 9.07 -8.90
N VAL A 58 13.91 8.01 -8.50
CA VAL A 58 13.38 6.98 -7.60
C VAL A 58 12.98 7.59 -6.25
N LEU A 59 13.84 8.44 -5.68
CA LEU A 59 13.55 9.13 -4.42
C LEU A 59 12.35 10.08 -4.55
N SER A 60 12.27 10.86 -5.64
CA SER A 60 11.15 11.76 -5.89
C SER A 60 9.83 10.99 -6.02
N TRP A 61 9.83 9.90 -6.78
CA TRP A 61 8.67 9.02 -6.91
C TRP A 61 8.25 8.43 -5.55
N ALA A 62 9.21 7.88 -4.79
CA ALA A 62 8.93 7.30 -3.47
C ALA A 62 8.33 8.32 -2.49
N MET A 63 8.85 9.56 -2.46
CA MET A 63 8.28 10.63 -1.63
C MET A 63 6.85 10.98 -2.03
N VAL A 64 6.54 11.04 -3.33
CA VAL A 64 5.18 11.31 -3.82
C VAL A 64 4.23 10.18 -3.42
N THR A 65 4.66 8.92 -3.55
CA THR A 65 3.88 7.75 -3.15
C THR A 65 3.59 7.77 -1.65
N VAL A 66 4.61 7.94 -0.81
CA VAL A 66 4.46 8.03 0.66
C VAL A 66 3.53 9.16 1.05
N ARG A 67 3.73 10.36 0.48
CA ARG A 67 2.85 11.52 0.76
C ARG A 67 1.41 11.22 0.37
N THR A 68 1.17 10.60 -0.78
CA THR A 68 -0.18 10.28 -1.25
C THR A 68 -0.86 9.30 -0.30
N GLN A 69 -0.16 8.26 0.12
CA GLN A 69 -0.65 7.28 1.08
C GLN A 69 -0.99 7.93 2.43
N LEU A 70 -0.07 8.71 2.99
CA LEU A 70 -0.31 9.44 4.24
C LEU A 70 -1.49 10.41 4.14
N CYS A 71 -1.61 11.14 3.02
CA CYS A 71 -2.76 12.01 2.79
C CYS A 71 -4.08 11.24 2.70
N ASN A 72 -4.08 10.04 2.12
CA ASN A 72 -5.27 9.20 2.05
C ASN A 72 -5.64 8.67 3.44
N GLU A 73 -4.66 8.21 4.23
CA GLU A 73 -4.89 7.79 5.61
C GLU A 73 -5.44 8.91 6.48
N ILE A 74 -4.88 10.13 6.40
CA ILE A 74 -5.42 11.30 7.11
C ILE A 74 -6.85 11.58 6.65
N LYS A 75 -7.15 11.51 5.36
CA LYS A 75 -8.52 11.68 4.86
C LYS A 75 -9.46 10.63 5.42
N GLU A 76 -9.09 9.35 5.38
CA GLU A 76 -9.89 8.26 5.94
C GLU A 76 -10.15 8.43 7.44
N LEU A 77 -9.13 8.84 8.19
CA LEU A 77 -9.27 9.19 9.59
C LEU A 77 -10.29 10.32 9.78
N THR A 78 -10.26 11.36 8.94
CA THR A 78 -11.26 12.45 8.98
C THR A 78 -12.67 12.05 8.51
N HIS A 79 -12.90 10.83 8.03
CA HIS A 79 -14.27 10.36 7.73
C HIS A 79 -15.07 10.08 9.01
N LYS A 80 -16.38 10.33 8.94
CA LYS A 80 -17.32 10.18 10.07
C LYS A 80 -17.30 8.77 10.71
N CYS A 81 -17.01 7.74 9.92
CA CYS A 81 -17.03 6.35 10.37
C CYS A 81 -15.81 5.95 11.22
N HIS A 82 -14.71 6.71 11.15
CA HIS A 82 -13.44 6.39 11.81
C HIS A 82 -13.12 7.32 12.99
N GLY A 83 -14.11 8.08 13.45
CA GLY A 83 -14.07 8.76 14.73
C GLY A 83 -13.24 10.04 14.80
N LEU A 84 -12.26 10.32 13.93
CA LEU A 84 -11.49 11.59 14.03
C LEU A 84 -12.23 12.82 13.50
N ARG A 85 -13.37 12.62 12.82
CA ARG A 85 -14.45 13.60 12.84
C ARG A 85 -15.22 13.48 14.16
N PHE A 86 -14.51 13.53 15.29
CA PHE A 86 -15.12 13.86 16.56
C PHE A 86 -15.82 15.18 16.31
N GLN A 87 -16.94 15.38 16.98
CA GLN A 87 -17.49 16.70 17.12
C GLN A 87 -16.49 17.54 17.96
N ALA A 88 -15.28 17.81 17.44
CA ALA A 88 -14.19 18.47 18.16
C ALA A 88 -14.59 19.90 18.59
N THR A 89 -15.68 20.43 18.02
CA THR A 89 -16.34 21.66 18.45
C THR A 89 -17.27 21.49 19.66
N SER A 90 -17.63 20.27 20.07
CA SER A 90 -18.54 19.97 21.19
C SER A 90 -18.09 18.83 22.12
N THR A 91 -16.98 18.15 21.85
CA THR A 91 -16.41 17.09 22.71
C THR A 91 -15.40 17.70 23.68
N THR A 92 -15.56 17.46 24.98
CA THR A 92 -14.63 17.97 26.01
C THR A 92 -13.31 17.19 25.98
N SER A 93 -12.22 17.80 26.46
CA SER A 93 -10.90 17.15 26.53
C SER A 93 -10.94 15.79 27.23
N GLU A 94 -11.76 15.65 28.28
CA GLU A 94 -11.92 14.42 29.06
C GLU A 94 -12.58 13.30 28.27
N GLN A 95 -13.54 13.62 27.40
CA GLN A 95 -14.19 12.64 26.54
C GLN A 95 -13.21 12.13 25.47
N LEU A 96 -12.39 13.03 24.91
CA LEU A 96 -11.38 12.64 23.92
C LEU A 96 -10.30 11.75 24.55
N GLU A 97 -9.82 12.10 25.74
CA GLU A 97 -8.83 11.32 26.49
C GLU A 97 -9.36 9.93 26.86
N GLY A 98 -10.59 9.85 27.38
CA GLY A 98 -11.22 8.56 27.71
C GLY A 98 -11.40 7.65 26.48
N THR A 99 -11.81 8.21 25.35
CA THR A 99 -12.01 7.42 24.11
C THR A 99 -10.68 6.97 23.51
N PHE A 100 -9.67 7.84 23.52
CA PHE A 100 -8.32 7.53 23.05
C PHE A 100 -7.66 6.45 23.92
N MET A 101 -7.73 6.58 25.24
CA MET A 101 -7.16 5.60 26.17
C MET A 101 -7.83 4.23 26.05
N ASN A 102 -9.15 4.19 25.84
CA ASN A 102 -9.86 2.93 25.56
C ASN A 102 -9.41 2.30 24.24
N PHE A 103 -9.27 3.09 23.17
CA PHE A 103 -8.78 2.59 21.89
C PHE A 103 -7.35 2.02 21.99
N ILE A 104 -6.45 2.73 22.67
CA ILE A 104 -5.08 2.27 22.92
C ILE A 104 -5.10 0.98 23.77
N SER A 105 -5.92 0.91 24.82
CA SER A 105 -6.05 -0.29 25.65
C SER A 105 -6.51 -1.50 24.84
N GLU A 106 -7.54 -1.36 24.01
CA GLU A 106 -8.03 -2.44 23.15
C GLU A 106 -7.00 -2.84 22.08
N LYS A 107 -6.28 -1.88 21.50
CA LYS A 107 -5.18 -2.18 20.57
C LYS A 107 -4.04 -2.93 21.27
N VAL A 108 -3.62 -2.51 22.47
CA VAL A 108 -2.60 -3.21 23.25
C VAL A 108 -3.06 -4.62 23.60
N LYS A 109 -4.31 -4.81 24.04
CA LYS A 109 -4.88 -6.15 24.28
C LYS A 109 -4.87 -7.01 23.01
N SER A 110 -5.23 -6.46 21.86
CA SER A 110 -5.23 -7.21 20.59
C SER A 110 -3.82 -7.66 20.18
N VAL A 111 -2.79 -6.84 20.44
CA VAL A 111 -1.38 -7.17 20.15
C VAL A 111 -0.83 -8.18 21.16
N VAL A 112 -1.25 -8.10 22.43
CA VAL A 112 -0.84 -9.02 23.50
C VAL A 112 -1.53 -10.38 23.36
N LEU A 113 -2.80 -10.42 22.97
CA LEU A 113 -3.58 -11.65 22.78
C LEU A 113 -3.30 -12.33 21.43
N GLY A 114 -2.87 -11.58 20.41
CA GLY A 114 -2.43 -12.14 19.12
C GLY A 114 -0.99 -12.69 19.10
N ARG A 115 -0.34 -12.81 20.26
CA ARG A 115 1.03 -13.33 20.43
C ARG A 115 1.11 -14.64 21.24
N TRP A 116 0.00 -15.37 21.34
CA TRP A 116 -0.05 -16.74 21.87
C TRP A 116 -0.50 -17.72 20.78
#